data_AF-A0A2D4KSF7-F1
#
_entry.id   AF-A0A2D4KSF7-F1
#
_cell.length_a   1.000
_cell.length_b   1.000
_cell.length_c   1.000
_cell.angle_alpha   90.00
_cell.angle_beta   90.00
_cell.angle_gamma   90.00
#
_symmetry.space_group_name_H-M   'P 1'
#
loop_
_entity.id
_entity.type
_entity.pdbx_description
1 polymer ?
#
loop_
_entity_poly.entity_id
_entity_poly.type
_entity_poly.pdbx_seq_one_letter_code
_entity_poly.pdbx_strand_id
1 'polypeptide(L)'
;EEEKKAKKMKGLLESLCFRTADTSKEHGNLIEKAFVELATTCQAVICCRVTPKQKALIVQMVKRHKNAISLAIGDGANDVNMIKTADIGVGISGQEGMQAV
;
A
#
# COMPACT_ATOMS: atom_id res chain seq x y z
N GLU A 1 18.32 42.28 16.67
CA GLU A 1 17.00 41.76 17.12
C GLU A 1 16.19 41.19 15.95
N GLU A 2 16.16 41.86 14.80
CA GLU A 2 15.49 41.39 13.57
C GLU A 2 15.97 40.02 13.05
N GLU A 3 17.27 39.72 13.14
CA GLU A 3 17.81 38.44 12.64
C GLU A 3 17.27 37.22 13.43
N LYS A 4 17.05 37.38 14.75
CA LYS A 4 16.40 36.35 15.58
C LYS A 4 14.93 36.17 15.19
N LYS A 5 14.25 37.27 14.83
CA LYS A 5 12.86 37.25 14.37
C LYS A 5 12.74 36.56 13.01
N ALA A 6 13.69 36.80 12.10
CA ALA A 6 13.77 36.13 10.80
C ALA A 6 14.05 34.63 10.93
N LYS A 7 14.99 34.21 11.80
CA LYS A 7 15.25 32.79 12.10
C LYS A 7 14.02 32.09 12.70
N LYS A 8 13.30 32.76 13.62
CA LYS A 8 12.06 32.23 14.22
C LYS A 8 10.94 32.09 13.18
N MET A 9 10.79 33.08 12.29
CA MET A 9 9.81 33.02 11.20
C MET A 9 10.14 31.92 10.20
N LYS A 10 11.43 31.74 9.86
CA LYS A 10 11.88 30.67 8.97
C LYS A 10 11.60 29.28 9.53
N GLY A 11 11.86 29.05 10.83
CA GLY A 11 11.53 27.78 11.49
C GLY A 11 10.02 27.52 11.59
N LEU A 12 9.21 28.57 11.78
CA LEU A 12 7.75 28.47 11.78
C LEU A 12 7.23 28.11 10.37
N LEU A 13 7.78 28.73 9.33
CA LEU A 13 7.43 28.46 7.93
C LEU A 13 7.87 27.05 7.49
N GLU A 14 9.06 26.58 7.90
CA GLU A 14 9.51 25.20 7.66
C GLU A 14 8.59 24.18 8.35
N SER A 15 8.20 24.43 9.60
CA SER A 15 7.25 23.56 10.32
C SER A 15 5.86 23.56 9.67
N LEU A 16 5.35 24.71 9.22
CA LEU A 16 4.06 24.80 8.56
C LEU A 16 4.07 24.09 7.18
N CYS A 17 5.17 24.23 6.44
CA CYS A 17 5.35 23.59 5.14
C CYS A 17 5.47 22.06 5.26
N PHE A 18 6.15 21.57 6.31
CA PHE A 18 6.18 20.15 6.67
C PHE A 18 4.76 19.61 6.97
N ARG A 19 3.95 20.37 7.72
CA ARG A 19 2.56 19.99 8.05
C ARG A 19 1.63 19.91 6.84
N THR A 20 1.83 20.71 5.80
CA THR A 20 1.01 20.63 4.57
C THR A 20 1.37 19.45 3.66
N ALA A 21 2.59 18.91 3.73
CA ALA A 21 2.97 17.71 2.99
C ALA A 21 2.44 16.42 3.66
N ASP A 22 2.31 16.43 5.00
CA ASP A 22 1.80 15.30 5.76
C ASP A 22 0.29 15.10 5.63
N THR A 23 -0.51 16.16 5.56
CA THR A 23 -1.98 16.04 5.49
C THR A 23 -2.49 15.22 4.30
N SER A 24 -1.79 15.28 3.16
CA SER A 24 -2.15 14.50 1.96
C SER A 24 -1.80 13.01 2.09
N LYS A 25 -0.69 12.69 2.76
CA LYS A 25 -0.28 11.30 3.06
C LYS A 25 -1.12 10.69 4.18
N GLU A 26 -1.40 11.47 5.22
CA GLU A 26 -2.28 11.10 6.33
C GLU A 26 -3.68 10.72 5.83
N HIS A 27 -4.25 11.53 4.92
CA HIS A 27 -5.58 11.25 4.38
C HIS A 27 -5.62 9.95 3.55
N GLY A 28 -4.57 9.68 2.76
CA GLY A 28 -4.44 8.42 2.02
C GLY A 28 -4.37 7.19 2.93
N ASN A 29 -3.63 7.29 4.04
CA ASN A 29 -3.53 6.22 5.05
C ASN A 29 -4.86 5.95 5.77
N LEU A 30 -5.70 6.98 5.98
CA LEU A 30 -7.01 6.80 6.61
C LEU A 30 -7.97 6.00 5.71
N ILE A 31 -8.00 6.30 4.41
CA ILE A 31 -8.84 5.57 3.44
C ILE A 31 -8.38 4.11 3.33
N GLU A 32 -7.06 3.90 3.24
CA GLU A 32 -6.48 2.55 3.22
C GLU A 32 -6.89 1.75 4.46
N LYS A 33 -6.73 2.33 5.65
CA LYS A 33 -7.11 1.70 6.91
C LYS A 33 -8.59 1.34 6.95
N ALA A 34 -9.48 2.26 6.57
CA ALA A 34 -10.92 2.03 6.54
C ALA A 34 -11.30 0.91 5.55
N PHE A 35 -10.66 0.86 4.38
CA PHE A 35 -10.85 -0.21 3.41
C PHE A 35 -10.44 -1.57 3.99
N VAL A 36 -9.26 -1.67 4.60
CA VAL A 36 -8.78 -2.93 5.20
C VAL A 36 -9.67 -3.36 6.36
N GLU A 37 -10.11 -2.44 7.20
CA GLU A 37 -11.04 -2.75 8.29
C GLU A 37 -12.34 -3.35 7.75
N LEU A 38 -12.98 -2.70 6.78
CA LEU A 38 -14.18 -3.22 6.12
C LEU A 38 -13.94 -4.57 5.43
N ALA A 39 -12.84 -4.70 4.69
CA ALA A 39 -12.51 -5.95 3.99
C ALA A 39 -12.35 -7.12 4.97
N THR A 40 -11.82 -6.87 6.17
CA THR A 40 -11.63 -7.91 7.20
C THR A 40 -12.86 -8.24 8.02
N THR A 41 -13.95 -7.46 7.95
CA THR A 41 -15.22 -7.84 8.57
C THR A 41 -16.06 -8.74 7.65
N CYS A 42 -15.80 -8.70 6.34
CA CYS A 42 -16.42 -9.56 5.36
C CYS A 42 -15.89 -11.01 5.44
N GLN A 43 -16.75 -11.99 5.17
CA GLN A 43 -16.33 -13.39 5.03
C GLN A 43 -15.50 -13.63 3.76
N ALA A 44 -15.81 -12.90 2.69
CA ALA A 44 -15.12 -12.97 1.41
C ALA A 44 -15.09 -11.60 0.74
N VAL A 45 -14.03 -11.32 -0.02
CA VAL A 45 -13.84 -10.07 -0.77
C VAL A 45 -13.45 -10.41 -2.20
N ILE A 46 -14.12 -9.78 -3.17
CA ILE A 46 -13.84 -9.95 -4.60
C ILE A 46 -13.40 -8.60 -5.18
N CYS A 47 -12.22 -8.56 -5.78
CA CYS A 47 -11.71 -7.38 -6.46
C CYS A 47 -11.76 -7.59 -7.99
N CYS A 48 -12.54 -6.77 -8.69
CA CYS A 48 -12.74 -6.88 -10.13
C CYS A 48 -11.92 -5.85 -10.91
N ARG A 49 -11.50 -6.20 -12.14
CA ARG A 49 -10.79 -5.31 -13.08
C ARG A 49 -9.55 -4.64 -12.46
N VAL A 50 -8.77 -5.42 -11.73
CA VAL A 50 -7.60 -4.96 -10.98
C VAL A 50 -6.35 -5.00 -11.87
N THR A 51 -5.60 -3.91 -11.92
CA THR A 51 -4.29 -3.89 -12.60
C THR A 51 -3.24 -4.70 -11.81
N PRO A 52 -2.18 -5.22 -12.45
CA PRO A 52 -1.11 -5.95 -11.75
C PRO A 52 -0.53 -5.19 -10.55
N LYS A 53 -0.39 -3.86 -10.68
CA LYS A 53 0.06 -2.98 -9.59
C LYS A 53 -0.93 -2.95 -8.42
N GLN A 54 -2.22 -2.84 -8.70
CA GLN A 54 -3.24 -2.80 -7.66
C GLN A 54 -3.36 -4.13 -6.91
N LYS A 55 -3.14 -5.27 -7.58
CA LYS A 55 -3.09 -6.59 -6.91
C LYS A 55 -2.02 -6.60 -5.80
N ALA A 56 -0.81 -6.14 -6.11
CA ALA A 56 0.28 -6.03 -5.13
C ALA A 56 -0.02 -5.03 -4.01
N LEU A 57 -0.66 -3.89 -4.34
CA LEU A 57 -1.06 -2.90 -3.34
C LEU A 57 -2.03 -3.51 -2.32
N ILE A 58 -3.04 -4.27 -2.76
CA ILE A 58 -4.00 -4.91 -1.84
C ILE A 58 -3.28 -5.78 -0.80
N VAL A 59 -2.35 -6.62 -1.24
CA VAL A 59 -1.54 -7.45 -0.34
C VAL A 59 -0.74 -6.58 0.62
N GLN A 60 -0.06 -5.54 0.13
CA GLN A 60 0.73 -4.64 0.95
C GLN A 60 -0.10 -3.91 2.02
N MET A 61 -1.30 -3.44 1.67
CA MET A 61 -2.20 -2.73 2.58
C MET A 61 -2.67 -3.65 3.72
N VAL A 62 -3.05 -4.89 3.39
CA VAL A 62 -3.46 -5.88 4.40
C VAL A 62 -2.30 -6.22 5.34
N LYS A 63 -1.09 -6.46 4.81
CA LYS A 63 0.11 -6.74 5.61
C LYS A 63 0.41 -5.60 6.59
N ARG A 64 0.39 -4.36 6.11
CA ARG A 64 0.70 -3.16 6.90
C ARG A 64 -0.27 -2.95 8.05
N HIS A 65 -1.56 -3.19 7.84
CA HIS A 65 -2.59 -2.84 8.82
C HIS A 65 -3.05 -4.00 9.71
N LYS A 66 -2.81 -5.25 9.30
CA LYS A 66 -3.26 -6.43 10.06
C LYS A 66 -2.13 -7.28 10.62
N ASN A 67 -0.87 -6.99 10.28
CA ASN A 67 0.30 -7.76 10.70
C ASN A 67 0.10 -9.28 10.54
N ALA A 68 -0.56 -9.68 9.45
CA ALA A 68 -0.92 -11.05 9.16
C ALA A 68 0.04 -11.63 8.11
N ILE A 69 0.28 -12.95 8.20
CA ILE A 69 1.00 -13.68 7.16
C ILE A 69 0.09 -13.78 5.94
N SER A 70 0.59 -13.31 4.81
CA SER A 70 -0.12 -13.27 3.54
C SER A 70 0.39 -14.34 2.57
N LEU A 71 -0.55 -15.02 1.90
CA LEU A 71 -0.26 -15.92 0.79
C LEU A 71 -0.88 -15.36 -0.49
N ALA A 72 -0.11 -15.31 -1.57
CA ALA A 72 -0.60 -14.96 -2.89
C ALA A 72 -0.28 -16.06 -3.90
N ILE A 73 -1.28 -16.43 -4.70
CA ILE A 73 -1.18 -17.44 -5.73
C ILE A 73 -1.55 -16.86 -7.10
N GLY A 74 -0.88 -17.30 -8.15
CA GLY A 74 -1.20 -16.92 -9.52
C GLY A 74 -0.37 -17.67 -10.55
N ASP A 75 -0.80 -17.62 -11.80
CA ASP A 75 -0.29 -18.37 -12.95
C ASP A 75 0.35 -17.46 -14.00
N GLY A 76 -0.11 -16.20 -14.10
CA GLY A 76 0.30 -15.27 -15.15
C GLY A 76 1.22 -14.12 -14.72
N ALA A 77 1.75 -13.40 -15.71
CA ALA A 77 2.60 -12.21 -15.52
C ALA A 77 1.92 -11.09 -14.70
N ASN A 78 0.58 -11.07 -14.67
CA ASN A 78 -0.21 -10.10 -13.92
C ASN A 78 -0.11 -10.29 -12.39
N ASP A 79 0.24 -11.49 -11.95
CA ASP A 79 0.24 -11.90 -10.55
C ASP A 79 1.64 -11.88 -9.95
N VAL A 80 2.69 -11.75 -10.77
CA VAL A 80 4.11 -11.74 -10.34
C VAL A 80 4.37 -10.74 -9.22
N ASN A 81 3.89 -9.51 -9.35
CA ASN A 81 4.12 -8.49 -8.33
C ASN A 81 3.32 -8.77 -7.06
N MET A 82 2.13 -9.35 -7.18
CA MET A 82 1.31 -9.75 -6.03
C MET A 82 1.98 -10.90 -5.26
N ILE A 83 2.41 -11.94 -5.99
CA ILE A 83 3.14 -13.11 -5.47
C ILE A 83 4.41 -12.68 -4.73
N LYS A 84 5.20 -11.77 -5.33
CA LYS A 84 6.44 -11.26 -4.71
C LYS A 84 6.21 -10.37 -3.50
N THR A 85 5.03 -9.73 -3.39
CA THR A 85 4.72 -8.82 -2.27
C THR A 85 4.22 -9.59 -1.03
N ALA A 86 3.59 -10.75 -1.25
CA ALA A 86 3.14 -11.63 -0.18
C ALA A 86 4.30 -12.22 0.62
N ASP A 87 4.02 -12.68 1.84
CA ASP A 87 5.03 -13.40 2.64
C ASP A 87 5.33 -14.77 2.04
N ILE A 88 4.29 -15.41 1.49
CA ILE A 88 4.37 -16.68 0.77
C ILE A 88 3.80 -16.45 -0.63
N GLY A 89 4.63 -16.65 -1.65
CA GLY A 89 4.24 -16.59 -3.05
C GLY A 89 4.15 -17.99 -3.66
N VAL A 90 3.05 -18.28 -4.36
CA VAL A 90 2.84 -19.56 -5.06
C VAL A 90 2.60 -19.29 -6.55
N GLY A 91 3.54 -19.71 -7.38
CA GLY A 91 3.40 -19.73 -8.83
C GLY A 91 2.75 -21.03 -9.30
N ILE A 92 1.74 -20.92 -10.17
CA ILE A 92 1.15 -22.08 -10.84
C ILE A 92 1.82 -22.24 -12.21
N SER A 93 2.41 -23.41 -12.46
CA SER A 93 2.98 -23.76 -13.75
C SER A 93 1.92 -24.27 -14.72
N GLY A 94 1.92 -23.79 -15.96
CA GLY A 94 1.02 -24.25 -17.02
C GLY A 94 1.61 -24.09 -18.43
N GLN A 95 0.87 -24.55 -19.45
CA GLN A 95 1.25 -24.42 -20.86
C GLN A 95 1.24 -22.96 -21.35
N GLU A 96 0.54 -22.07 -20.66
CA GLU A 96 0.33 -20.67 -21.08
C GLU A 96 1.50 -19.73 -20.71
N GLY A 97 2.48 -20.21 -19.94
CA GLY A 97 3.70 -19.48 -19.61
C GLY A 97 4.29 -19.82 -18.23
N MET A 98 5.55 -19.42 -18.00
CA MET A 98 6.29 -19.64 -16.75
C MET A 98 6.62 -18.32 -16.01
N GLN A 99 5.90 -17.24 -16.29
CA GLN A 99 6.26 -15.92 -15.78
C GLN A 99 6.01 -15.78 -14.27
N ALA A 100 5.10 -16.58 -13.71
CA ALA A 100 4.77 -16.59 -12.29
C ALA A 100 5.56 -17.61 -11.45
N VAL A 101 6.38 -18.47 -12.09
CA VAL A 101 7.13 -19.56 -11.46
C VAL A 101 8.61 -19.19 -11.27
#